data_AF-A0A9D8HT87-F1
#
_entry.id   AF-A0A9D8HT87-F1
#
_cell.length_a   1.000
_cell.length_b   1.000
_cell.length_c   1.000
_cell.angle_alpha   90.00
_cell.angle_beta   90.00
_cell.angle_gamma   90.00
#
_symmetry.space_group_name_H-M   'P 1'
#
loop_
_entity.id
_entity.type
_entity.pdbx_description
1 polymer ?
#
loop_
_entity_poly.entity_id
_entity_poly.type
_entity_poly.pdbx_seq_one_letter_code
_entity_poly.pdbx_strand_id
1 'polypeptide(L)'
;MLSVKNIIDIDDLSSEDIKLIMENADSFGEVLERDLKKVPTLRGKTLVNLFFEPSTRTRTSFEIAAKRLSADMINFSASTSSLKKGETIIDTVNTIQSMIADLLIIRHPDSGVLNFI
;
A
#
# COMPACT_ATOMS: atom_id res chain seq x y z
N MET A 1 -13.44 -11.79 3.99
CA MET A 1 -12.42 -11.38 2.99
C MET A 1 -13.11 -10.38 2.07
N LEU A 2 -12.38 -9.40 1.53
CA LEU A 2 -12.98 -8.42 0.63
C LEU A 2 -13.44 -9.09 -0.69
N SER A 3 -14.47 -8.53 -1.32
CA SER A 3 -14.97 -9.02 -2.60
C SER A 3 -14.02 -8.72 -3.78
N VAL A 4 -13.18 -7.70 -3.63
CA VAL A 4 -12.16 -7.30 -4.60
C VAL A 4 -10.75 -7.65 -4.13
N LYS A 5 -9.86 -7.92 -5.09
CA LYS A 5 -8.44 -8.17 -4.83
C LYS A 5 -7.64 -6.88 -4.62
N ASN A 6 -7.90 -5.87 -5.45
CA ASN A 6 -7.22 -4.58 -5.44
C ASN A 6 -8.22 -3.49 -5.01
N ILE A 7 -7.77 -2.52 -4.22
CA ILE A 7 -8.57 -1.35 -3.84
C ILE A 7 -8.07 -0.18 -4.69
N ILE A 8 -8.83 0.17 -5.72
CA ILE A 8 -8.49 1.25 -6.66
C ILE A 8 -9.47 2.40 -6.47
N ASP A 9 -10.77 2.12 -6.56
CA ASP A 9 -11.85 3.07 -6.29
C ASP A 9 -12.74 2.58 -5.13
N ILE A 10 -13.41 3.51 -4.45
CA ILE A 10 -14.43 3.18 -3.45
C ILE A 10 -15.68 2.59 -4.12
N ASP A 11 -15.94 2.95 -5.37
CA ASP A 11 -17.07 2.43 -6.16
C ASP A 11 -16.97 0.93 -6.44
N ASP A 12 -15.77 0.35 -6.34
CA ASP A 12 -15.52 -1.09 -6.46
C ASP A 12 -15.89 -1.88 -5.20
N LEU A 13 -16.11 -1.20 -4.06
CA LEU A 13 -16.34 -1.85 -2.77
C LEU A 13 -17.83 -2.01 -2.50
N SER A 14 -18.23 -3.22 -2.09
CA SER A 14 -19.59 -3.43 -1.57
C SER A 14 -19.77 -2.76 -0.20
N SER A 15 -21.02 -2.58 0.22
CA SER A 15 -21.30 -2.07 1.58
C SER A 15 -20.72 -2.97 2.67
N GLU A 16 -20.69 -4.29 2.44
CA GLU A 16 -20.08 -5.27 3.33
C GLU A 16 -18.55 -5.15 3.37
N ASP A 17 -17.90 -4.87 2.24
CA ASP A 17 -16.45 -4.63 2.18
C ASP A 17 -16.06 -3.40 2.99
N ILE A 18 -16.79 -2.29 2.80
CA ILE A 18 -16.57 -1.05 3.56
C ILE A 18 -16.76 -1.32 5.06
N LYS A 19 -17.83 -2.03 5.43
CA LYS A 19 -18.08 -2.39 6.83
C LYS A 19 -16.93 -3.22 7.41
N LEU A 20 -16.44 -4.21 6.67
CA LEU A 20 -15.31 -5.04 7.09
C LEU A 20 -14.01 -4.22 7.25
N ILE A 21 -13.75 -3.26 6.37
CA ILE A 21 -12.60 -2.36 6.50
C ILE A 21 -12.72 -1.52 7.79
N MET A 22 -13.90 -0.95 8.05
CA MET A 22 -14.15 -0.14 9.24
C MET A 22 -14.03 -0.97 10.53
N GLU A 23 -14.63 -2.17 10.58
CA GLU A 23 -14.53 -3.08 11.73
C GLU A 23 -13.07 -3.46 12.03
N ASN A 24 -12.27 -3.70 10.99
CA ASN A 24 -10.84 -3.96 11.15
C ASN A 24 -10.08 -2.71 11.63
N ALA A 25 -10.42 -1.53 11.12
CA ALA A 25 -9.79 -0.27 11.55
C ALA A 25 -10.04 0.00 13.03
N ASP A 26 -11.27 -0.18 13.51
CA ASP A 26 -11.63 -0.02 14.93
C ASP A 26 -10.90 -1.05 15.81
N SER A 27 -10.90 -2.31 15.40
CA SER A 27 -10.18 -3.39 16.10
C SER A 27 -8.67 -3.11 16.19
N PHE A 28 -8.08 -2.54 15.14
CA PHE A 28 -6.68 -2.13 15.16
C PHE A 28 -6.42 -0.86 15.98
N GLY A 29 -7.43 -0.01 16.16
CA GLY A 29 -7.38 1.13 17.08
C GLY A 29 -6.98 0.68 18.49
N GLU A 30 -7.60 -0.38 18.99
CA GLU A 30 -7.28 -0.95 20.32
C GLU A 30 -5.82 -1.43 20.43
N VAL A 31 -5.23 -1.92 19.34
CA VAL A 31 -3.81 -2.34 19.31
C VAL A 31 -2.87 -1.14 19.53
N LEU A 32 -3.31 0.08 19.18
CA LEU A 32 -2.51 1.29 19.35
C LEU A 32 -2.46 1.79 20.80
N GLU A 33 -3.42 1.37 21.61
CA GLU A 33 -3.54 1.70 23.03
C GLU A 33 -2.71 0.76 23.92
N ARG A 34 -2.31 -0.41 23.41
CA ARG A 34 -1.46 -1.37 24.12
C ARG A 34 -0.04 -0.83 24.31
N ASP A 35 0.63 -1.28 25.37
CA ASP A 35 2.06 -1.01 25.59
C ASP A 35 2.93 -1.55 24.44
N LEU A 36 2.60 -2.76 23.98
CA LEU A 36 3.22 -3.35 22.79
C LEU A 36 2.37 -3.08 21.55
N LYS A 37 2.75 -2.03 20.82
CA LYS A 37 2.04 -1.55 19.60
C LYS A 37 2.41 -2.33 18.33
N LYS A 38 2.98 -3.53 18.48
CA LYS A 38 3.43 -4.38 17.36
C LYS A 38 2.78 -5.75 17.43
N VAL A 39 2.24 -6.20 16.31
CA VAL A 39 1.68 -7.54 16.12
C VAL A 39 2.34 -8.21 14.91
N PRO A 40 2.55 -9.53 14.90
CA PRO A 40 3.29 -10.22 13.84
C PRO A 40 2.42 -10.59 12.61
N THR A 41 1.27 -9.93 12.42
CA THR A 41 0.25 -10.31 11.42
C THR A 41 0.79 -10.38 9.99
N LEU A 42 1.70 -9.48 9.62
CA LEU A 42 2.32 -9.43 8.30
C LEU A 42 3.82 -9.76 8.34
N ARG A 43 4.26 -10.53 9.34
CA ARG A 43 5.67 -10.92 9.47
C ARG A 43 6.14 -11.67 8.22
N GLY A 44 7.25 -11.21 7.64
CA GLY A 44 7.82 -11.78 6.42
C GLY A 44 7.11 -11.34 5.14
N LYS A 45 6.21 -10.35 5.22
CA LYS A 45 5.62 -9.69 4.06
C LYS A 45 6.35 -8.41 3.72
N THR A 46 6.57 -8.18 2.43
CA THR A 46 7.22 -6.97 1.92
C THR A 46 6.19 -6.07 1.24
N LEU A 47 6.05 -4.85 1.75
CA LEU A 47 5.19 -3.80 1.21
C LEU A 47 6.05 -2.77 0.50
N VAL A 48 5.58 -2.24 -0.64
CA VAL A 48 6.30 -1.20 -1.37
C VAL A 48 5.39 0.00 -1.65
N ASN A 49 5.85 1.19 -1.25
CA ASN A 49 5.25 2.47 -1.61
C ASN A 49 5.88 2.93 -2.94
N LEU A 50 5.11 2.97 -4.03
CA LEU A 50 5.52 3.55 -5.32
C LEU A 50 4.85 4.91 -5.49
N PHE A 51 5.51 5.97 -5.00
CA PHE A 51 4.95 7.31 -5.02
C PHE A 51 5.65 8.14 -6.11
N PHE A 52 4.87 8.50 -7.14
CA PHE A 52 5.30 9.31 -8.27
C PHE A 52 5.10 10.81 -8.03
N GLU A 53 4.43 11.17 -6.94
CA GLU A 53 4.30 12.54 -6.44
C GLU A 53 4.52 12.60 -4.92
N PRO A 54 4.98 13.76 -4.38
CA PRO A 54 5.22 13.90 -2.94
C PRO A 54 3.95 13.70 -2.09
N SER A 55 4.04 12.88 -1.04
CA SER A 55 2.94 12.71 -0.08
C SER A 55 3.42 12.30 1.31
N THR A 56 3.50 13.27 2.22
CA THR A 56 4.01 13.04 3.58
C THR A 56 3.06 12.19 4.41
N ARG A 57 1.77 12.58 4.47
CA ARG A 57 0.78 11.92 5.35
C ARG A 57 0.58 10.45 4.96
N THR A 58 0.33 10.20 3.67
CA THR A 58 0.07 8.86 3.13
C THR A 58 1.28 7.94 3.28
N ARG A 59 2.49 8.44 2.96
CA ARG A 59 3.70 7.63 3.08
C ARG A 59 3.95 7.23 4.53
N THR A 60 3.92 8.21 5.44
CA THR A 60 4.17 7.97 6.86
C THR A 60 3.10 7.08 7.48
N SER A 61 1.83 7.18 7.07
CA SER A 61 0.79 6.29 7.59
C SER A 61 1.03 4.82 7.20
N PHE A 62 1.39 4.55 5.94
CA PHE A 62 1.70 3.18 5.49
C PHE A 62 2.97 2.63 6.15
N GLU A 63 4.01 3.45 6.31
CA GLU A 63 5.22 3.04 7.03
C GLU A 63 4.93 2.66 8.48
N ILE A 64 4.13 3.48 9.19
CA ILE A 64 3.74 3.21 10.57
C ILE A 64 2.90 1.94 10.63
N ALA A 65 1.93 1.77 9.74
CA ALA A 65 1.08 0.59 9.69
C ALA A 65 1.90 -0.69 9.45
N ALA A 66 2.78 -0.70 8.44
CA ALA A 66 3.68 -1.82 8.14
C ALA A 66 4.52 -2.20 9.36
N LYS A 67 5.16 -1.22 10.00
CA LYS A 67 5.99 -1.42 11.20
C LYS A 67 5.19 -1.99 12.39
N ARG A 68 3.93 -1.56 12.56
CA ARG A 68 3.03 -2.07 13.61
C ARG A 68 2.57 -3.50 13.31
N LEU A 69 2.44 -3.86 12.04
CA LEU A 69 2.07 -5.19 11.57
C LEU A 69 3.26 -6.14 11.38
N SER A 70 4.48 -5.68 11.75
CA SER A 70 5.74 -6.41 11.59
C SER A 70 6.08 -6.77 10.13
N ALA A 71 5.61 -5.96 9.18
CA ALA A 71 5.96 -6.08 7.77
C ALA A 71 7.21 -5.26 7.42
N ASP A 72 7.92 -5.69 6.39
CA ASP A 72 9.01 -4.92 5.79
C ASP A 72 8.42 -3.91 4.81
N MET A 73 8.95 -2.68 4.83
CA MET A 73 8.44 -1.56 4.02
C MET A 73 9.58 -0.96 3.19
N ILE A 74 9.39 -0.90 1.88
CA ILE A 74 10.31 -0.26 0.94
C ILE A 74 9.63 0.98 0.37
N ASN A 75 10.34 2.11 0.38
CA ASN A 75 9.86 3.35 -0.23
C ASN A 75 10.60 3.61 -1.53
N PHE A 76 9.88 3.53 -2.64
CA PHE A 76 10.38 3.86 -3.96
C PHE A 76 10.01 5.31 -4.30
N SER A 77 11.02 6.10 -4.65
CA SER A 77 10.84 7.48 -5.10
C SER A 77 11.16 7.59 -6.58
N ALA A 78 10.15 7.97 -7.37
CA ALA A 78 10.27 8.20 -8.81
C ALA A 78 11.34 9.24 -9.18
N SER A 79 11.60 10.21 -8.30
CA SER A 79 12.63 11.25 -8.51
C SER A 79 14.05 10.69 -8.58
N THR A 80 14.29 9.50 -8.03
CA THR A 80 15.60 8.82 -7.98
C THR A 80 15.69 7.62 -8.91
N SER A 81 14.58 7.16 -9.48
CA SER A 81 14.54 5.95 -10.30
C SER A 81 14.48 6.27 -11.79
N SER A 82 14.84 5.27 -12.60
CA SER A 82 15.09 5.33 -14.04
C SER A 82 13.87 5.66 -14.93
N LEU A 83 12.77 6.20 -14.37
CA LEU A 83 11.61 6.69 -15.13
C LEU A 83 11.98 7.80 -16.15
N LYS A 84 13.20 8.33 -16.07
CA LYS A 84 13.79 9.20 -17.09
C LYS A 84 14.15 8.49 -18.40
N LYS A 85 14.12 7.15 -18.46
CA LYS A 85 14.65 6.36 -19.59
C LYS A 85 13.57 5.60 -20.38
N GLY A 86 12.42 6.22 -20.63
CA GLY A 86 11.38 5.67 -21.51
C GLY A 86 10.70 4.40 -21.00
N GLU A 87 10.90 4.07 -19.72
CA GLU A 87 10.24 2.96 -19.03
C GLU A 87 8.79 3.34 -18.73
N THR A 88 7.85 2.44 -19.04
CA THR A 88 6.44 2.70 -18.72
C THR A 88 6.18 2.43 -17.25
N ILE A 89 5.13 3.04 -16.70
CA ILE A 89 4.72 2.78 -15.31
C ILE A 89 4.38 1.31 -15.07
N ILE A 90 3.83 0.64 -16.08
CA ILE A 90 3.49 -0.79 -16.05
C ILE A 90 4.79 -1.61 -15.93
N ASP A 91 5.83 -1.26 -16.69
CA ASP A 91 7.14 -1.94 -16.60
C ASP A 91 7.76 -1.77 -15.22
N THR A 92 7.69 -0.56 -14.66
CA THR A 92 8.17 -0.30 -13.31
C THR A 92 7.38 -1.09 -12.27
N VAL A 93 6.05 -1.12 -12.35
CA VAL A 93 5.22 -1.91 -11.43
C VAL A 93 5.55 -3.39 -11.54
N ASN A 94 5.61 -3.95 -12.74
CA ASN A 94 5.95 -5.36 -12.97
C ASN A 94 7.34 -5.71 -12.44
N THR A 95 8.31 -4.80 -12.65
CA THR A 95 9.67 -4.95 -12.11
C THR A 95 9.65 -5.01 -10.59
N ILE A 96 8.95 -4.09 -9.94
CA ILE A 96 8.87 -4.08 -8.47
C ILE A 96 8.08 -5.29 -7.93
N GLN A 97 7.00 -5.72 -8.59
CA GLN A 97 6.29 -6.95 -8.24
C GLN A 97 7.23 -8.17 -8.28
N SER A 98 8.10 -8.24 -9.28
CA SER A 98 9.08 -9.33 -9.41
C SER A 98 10.15 -9.35 -8.30
N MET A 99 10.37 -8.22 -7.61
CA MET A 99 11.30 -8.10 -6.49
C MET A 99 10.71 -8.57 -5.14
N ILE A 100 9.75 -9.50 -5.18
CA ILE A 100 9.08 -10.10 -4.01
C ILE A 100 8.26 -9.05 -3.22
N ALA A 101 7.60 -8.13 -3.91
CA ALA A 101 6.62 -7.27 -3.28
C ALA A 101 5.30 -8.03 -3.08
N ASP A 102 4.89 -8.25 -1.83
CA ASP A 102 3.60 -8.88 -1.50
C ASP A 102 2.43 -7.90 -1.66
N LEU A 103 2.67 -6.59 -1.50
CA LEU A 103 1.66 -5.54 -1.65
C LEU A 103 2.31 -4.24 -2.16
N LEU A 104 1.63 -3.60 -3.10
CA LEU A 104 2.01 -2.29 -3.64
C LEU A 104 1.01 -1.23 -3.21
N ILE A 105 1.53 -0.09 -2.76
CA ILE A 105 0.76 1.12 -2.55
C ILE A 105 1.26 2.14 -3.58
N ILE A 106 0.42 2.42 -4.57
CA ILE A 106 0.78 3.28 -5.69
C ILE A 106 0.12 4.64 -5.51
N ARG A 107 0.91 5.70 -5.69
CA ARG A 107 0.40 7.07 -5.75
C ARG A 107 0.90 7.74 -7.01
N HIS A 108 -0.02 8.07 -7.90
CA HIS A 108 0.28 8.68 -9.19
C HIS A 108 -0.57 9.95 -9.38
N PRO A 109 -0.05 11.02 -10.02
CA PRO A 109 -0.83 12.24 -10.28
C PRO A 109 -2.05 11.99 -11.17
N ASP A 110 -1.95 11.05 -12.10
CA ASP A 110 -3.07 10.64 -12.96
C ASP A 110 -3.83 9.46 -12.35
N SER A 111 -5.09 9.67 -11.98
CA SER A 111 -5.96 8.66 -11.35
C SER A 111 -6.23 7.45 -12.24
N GLY A 112 -6.33 7.66 -13.57
CA GLY A 112 -6.65 6.60 -14.52
C GLY A 112 -5.56 5.55 -14.68
N VAL A 113 -4.32 5.83 -14.28
CA VAL A 113 -3.18 4.92 -14.45
C VAL A 113 -3.36 3.60 -13.71
N LEU A 114 -3.99 3.63 -12.53
CA LEU A 114 -4.20 2.44 -11.72
C LEU A 114 -5.19 1.44 -12.36
N ASN A 115 -6.06 1.90 -13.27
CA ASN A 115 -6.98 1.02 -13.99
C ASN A 115 -6.28 0.20 -15.08
N PHE A 116 -5.03 0.53 -15.42
CA PHE A 116 -4.24 -0.16 -16.44
C PHE A 116 -3.14 -1.05 -15.84
N ILE A 117 -3.13 -1.20 -14.50
CA ILE A 117 -2.14 -1.97 -13.73
C ILE A 117 -2.84 -3.16 -13.07
#